data_AF-A0A212QNC5-F1
#
_entry.id   AF-A0A212QNC5-F1
#
_cell.length_a   1.000
_cell.length_b   1.000
_cell.length_c   1.000
_cell.angle_alpha   90.00
_cell.angle_beta   90.00
_cell.angle_gamma   90.00
#
_symmetry.space_group_name_H-M   'P 1'
#
loop_
_entity.id
_entity.type
_entity.pdbx_description
1 polymer ?
#
loop_
_entity_poly.entity_id
_entity_poly.type
_entity_poly.pdbx_seq_one_letter_code
_entity_poly.pdbx_strand_id
1 'polypeptide(L)'
;MTASQPDSALHSIQRYMIVGGALALCLTFGLGGWAATSRLSGAVIGQGVVVVDSSVKKVQHPTGGIVNELRVRDGDEVKAGDVLIRLDQTQTAANAAVVVKSVDDLLAREARLEAERDNSDGIVFPPSLLDRVRENSDADRAIGAERRLFELRRLAREGQKAQLRERSAQLQDEIAGYQGQTEAKHKEVELVRKELDGLRTLWDKKLIPLTKLNAMERDAARLEGEGSQLSGLIAQAKGKTSEIALQIIQIDQDLRSEVGKDLIETRSKLSELAERKIAAVDQLNRVDIRAPQSGRVHELSVHTVGGVIAPGEQIMLIVPEADALAVDVKFAPQDIDQVRVGQTAALRFTAFNQKTTPEIDGAIAMVSADSTQDPKTGASFYKARIEMKAKELARLGPAKLTPGMPVDVFIKTPERTALSYLTKPLWDQAERAMKER
;
A
#
# COMPACT_ATOMS: atom_id res chain seq x y z
N MET A 1 15.78 -93.23 -82.08
CA MET A 1 14.91 -93.52 -80.91
C MET A 1 15.14 -92.41 -79.90
N THR A 2 14.27 -91.39 -79.97
CA THR A 2 13.35 -90.93 -78.89
C THR A 2 14.07 -90.05 -77.86
N ALA A 3 14.20 -88.74 -78.11
CA ALA A 3 13.19 -87.67 -78.00
C ALA A 3 12.87 -87.25 -76.55
N SER A 4 13.29 -86.03 -76.21
CA SER A 4 12.54 -84.97 -75.51
C SER A 4 11.71 -85.32 -74.26
N GLN A 5 12.04 -84.74 -73.10
CA GLN A 5 11.61 -83.38 -72.69
C GLN A 5 12.12 -83.06 -71.25
N PRO A 6 12.76 -81.89 -71.02
CA PRO A 6 12.96 -81.29 -69.70
C PRO A 6 11.69 -80.47 -69.29
N ASP A 7 11.38 -80.31 -68.00
CA ASP A 7 10.67 -79.12 -67.42
C ASP A 7 10.00 -79.32 -66.03
N SER A 8 9.96 -80.52 -65.45
CA SER A 8 9.16 -80.74 -64.23
C SER A 8 9.81 -80.31 -62.90
N ALA A 9 11.14 -80.15 -62.83
CA ALA A 9 11.84 -79.83 -61.57
C ALA A 9 11.91 -78.33 -61.25
N LEU A 10 12.04 -77.46 -62.27
CA LEU A 10 12.12 -76.01 -62.05
C LEU A 10 10.76 -75.40 -61.68
N HIS A 11 9.66 -75.92 -62.24
CA HIS A 11 8.30 -75.46 -61.91
C HIS A 11 7.87 -75.79 -60.48
N SER A 12 8.33 -76.91 -59.90
CA SER A 12 7.99 -77.27 -58.52
C SER A 12 8.78 -76.43 -57.51
N ILE A 13 10.07 -76.18 -57.75
CA ILE A 13 10.90 -75.30 -56.91
C ILE A 13 10.40 -73.86 -56.97
N GLN A 14 10.03 -73.36 -58.15
CA GLN A 14 9.42 -72.03 -58.28
C GLN A 14 8.07 -71.95 -57.54
N ARG A 15 7.22 -72.99 -57.59
CA ARG A 15 5.99 -73.04 -56.78
C ARG A 15 6.26 -73.03 -55.28
N TYR A 16 7.22 -73.81 -54.78
CA TYR A 16 7.56 -73.79 -53.34
C TYR A 16 8.22 -72.48 -52.92
N MET A 17 9.03 -71.84 -53.78
CA MET A 17 9.56 -70.49 -53.51
C MET A 17 8.48 -69.41 -53.54
N ILE A 18 7.51 -69.48 -54.47
CA ILE A 18 6.40 -68.52 -54.53
C ILE A 18 5.46 -68.71 -53.34
N VAL A 19 5.14 -69.96 -52.96
CA VAL A 19 4.31 -70.26 -51.79
C VAL A 19 5.05 -69.90 -50.49
N GLY A 20 6.33 -70.23 -50.37
CA GLY A 20 7.16 -69.86 -49.22
C GLY A 20 7.35 -68.35 -49.11
N GLY A 21 7.57 -67.67 -50.24
CA GLY A 21 7.64 -66.22 -50.34
C GLY A 21 6.32 -65.55 -49.98
N ALA A 22 5.19 -66.03 -50.51
CA ALA A 22 3.86 -65.54 -50.16
C ALA A 22 3.52 -65.77 -48.68
N LEU A 23 3.92 -66.90 -48.09
CA LEU A 23 3.74 -67.19 -46.67
C LEU A 23 4.60 -66.27 -45.79
N ALA A 24 5.87 -66.05 -46.15
CA ALA A 24 6.74 -65.12 -45.44
C ALA A 24 6.24 -63.68 -45.54
N LEU A 25 5.70 -63.29 -46.70
CA LEU A 25 5.10 -61.97 -46.93
C LEU A 25 3.79 -61.83 -46.14
N CYS A 26 2.93 -62.86 -46.12
CA CYS A 26 1.71 -62.87 -45.33
C CYS A 26 2.00 -62.85 -43.81
N LEU A 27 3.06 -63.53 -43.37
CA LEU A 27 3.50 -63.51 -41.97
C LEU A 27 4.06 -62.14 -41.59
N THR A 28 4.94 -61.56 -42.40
CA THR A 28 5.55 -60.24 -42.11
C THR A 28 4.55 -59.11 -42.20
N PHE A 29 3.65 -59.09 -43.19
CA PHE A 29 2.59 -58.09 -43.27
C PHE A 29 1.43 -58.38 -42.30
N GLY A 30 1.19 -59.65 -41.94
CA GLY A 30 0.18 -60.06 -40.96
C GLY A 30 0.59 -59.72 -39.53
N LEU A 31 1.75 -60.21 -39.05
CA LEU A 31 2.30 -59.88 -37.74
C LEU A 31 2.78 -58.43 -37.68
N GLY A 32 3.40 -57.91 -38.73
CA GLY A 32 3.84 -56.51 -38.79
C GLY A 32 2.66 -55.54 -38.86
N GLY A 33 1.63 -55.86 -39.65
CA GLY A 33 0.37 -55.12 -39.69
C GLY A 33 -0.35 -55.17 -38.36
N TRP A 34 -0.48 -56.36 -37.74
CA TRP A 34 -1.07 -56.51 -36.41
C TRP A 34 -0.27 -55.76 -35.33
N ALA A 35 1.06 -55.85 -35.34
CA ALA A 35 1.91 -55.15 -34.38
C ALA A 35 1.89 -53.63 -34.56
N ALA A 36 1.67 -53.14 -35.79
CA ALA A 36 1.49 -51.73 -36.10
C ALA A 36 0.09 -51.21 -35.72
N THR A 37 -0.96 -52.05 -35.74
CA THR A 37 -2.33 -51.65 -35.41
C THR A 37 -2.75 -51.96 -33.98
N SER A 38 -2.11 -52.93 -33.32
CA SER A 38 -2.45 -53.36 -31.96
C SER A 38 -1.93 -52.35 -30.94
N ARG A 39 -2.86 -51.73 -30.20
CA ARG A 39 -2.58 -50.72 -29.19
C ARG A 39 -2.48 -51.40 -27.83
N LEU A 40 -1.33 -51.29 -27.18
CA LEU A 40 -1.11 -51.70 -25.81
C LEU A 40 -1.20 -50.46 -24.91
N SER A 41 -2.06 -50.53 -23.91
CA SER A 41 -2.13 -49.55 -22.84
C SER A 41 -1.16 -49.95 -21.73
N GLY A 42 -0.21 -49.07 -21.39
CA GLY A 42 0.63 -49.25 -20.21
C GLY A 42 0.01 -48.59 -18.98
N ALA A 43 0.53 -48.93 -17.81
CA ALA A 43 0.21 -48.24 -16.56
C ALA A 43 1.50 -47.95 -15.81
N VAL A 44 1.66 -46.71 -15.37
CA VAL A 44 2.69 -46.34 -14.39
C VAL A 44 2.07 -46.46 -13.00
N ILE A 45 2.74 -47.17 -12.11
CA ILE A 45 2.29 -47.40 -10.74
C ILE A 45 3.13 -46.53 -9.82
N GLY A 46 2.47 -45.67 -9.06
CA GLY A 46 3.07 -44.90 -7.98
C GLY A 46 2.51 -45.31 -6.63
N GLN A 47 3.35 -45.32 -5.60
CA GLN A 47 2.89 -45.52 -4.23
C GLN A 47 2.73 -44.15 -3.57
N GLY A 48 1.55 -43.90 -3.00
CA GLY A 48 1.21 -42.64 -2.38
C GLY A 48 0.56 -42.79 -1.01
N VAL A 49 0.36 -41.65 -0.38
CA VAL A 49 -0.36 -41.51 0.89
C VAL A 49 -1.39 -40.41 0.79
N VAL A 50 -2.54 -40.61 1.42
CA VAL A 50 -3.57 -39.58 1.54
C VAL A 50 -3.06 -38.47 2.45
N VAL A 51 -3.07 -37.24 1.96
CA VAL A 51 -2.73 -36.04 2.70
C VAL A 51 -3.91 -35.08 2.69
N VAL A 52 -4.00 -34.24 3.70
CA VAL A 52 -4.86 -33.07 3.63
C VAL A 52 -4.27 -32.09 2.62
N ASP A 53 -5.10 -31.58 1.71
CA ASP A 53 -4.64 -30.61 0.72
C ASP A 53 -4.25 -29.29 1.39
N SER A 54 -4.91 -28.94 2.49
CA SER A 54 -4.53 -27.77 3.26
C SER A 54 -3.24 -27.97 4.03
N SER A 55 -2.49 -26.87 4.13
CA SER A 55 -1.36 -26.77 5.04
C SER A 55 -1.84 -26.27 6.38
N VAL A 56 -1.37 -26.91 7.45
CA VAL A 56 -1.51 -26.40 8.81
C VAL A 56 -0.92 -24.99 8.87
N LYS A 57 -1.70 -24.01 9.35
CA LYS A 57 -1.24 -22.63 9.47
C LYS A 57 -0.68 -22.40 10.86
N LYS A 58 0.54 -21.87 10.91
CA LYS A 58 1.20 -21.44 12.14
C LYS A 58 0.69 -20.05 12.52
N VAL A 59 0.26 -19.89 13.76
CA VAL A 59 -0.10 -18.59 14.33
C VAL A 59 1.07 -18.09 15.16
N GLN A 60 1.57 -16.91 14.80
CA GLN A 60 2.74 -16.26 15.39
C GLN A 60 2.48 -14.77 15.53
N HIS A 61 3.12 -14.13 16.51
CA HIS A 61 3.08 -12.67 16.68
C HIS A 61 4.48 -12.06 16.49
N PRO A 62 4.67 -11.08 15.60
CA PRO A 62 6.00 -10.59 15.22
C PRO A 62 6.76 -9.95 16.39
N THR A 63 6.06 -9.25 17.29
CA THR A 63 6.66 -8.50 18.40
C THR A 63 6.54 -9.20 19.75
N GLY A 64 5.73 -10.26 19.85
CA GLY A 64 5.37 -10.84 21.16
C GLY A 64 4.59 -9.89 22.08
N GLY A 65 4.47 -10.25 23.35
CA GLY A 65 3.76 -9.47 24.37
C GLY A 65 3.29 -10.29 25.56
N ILE A 66 2.68 -9.64 26.55
CA ILE A 66 2.08 -10.29 27.72
C ILE A 66 0.63 -10.67 27.36
N VAL A 67 0.21 -11.90 27.64
CA VAL A 67 -1.16 -12.35 27.40
C VAL A 67 -2.10 -11.75 28.46
N ASN A 68 -3.08 -10.97 28.01
CA ASN A 68 -4.13 -10.41 28.87
C ASN A 68 -5.40 -11.27 28.86
N GLU A 69 -5.74 -11.87 27.72
CA GLU A 69 -6.91 -12.74 27.58
C GLU A 69 -6.59 -13.93 26.66
N LEU A 70 -6.94 -15.14 27.10
CA LEU A 70 -6.85 -16.37 26.31
C LEU A 70 -8.26 -16.89 26.04
N ARG A 71 -8.69 -16.89 24.78
CA ARG A 71 -10.08 -17.22 24.37
C ARG A 71 -10.26 -18.61 23.80
N VAL A 72 -9.18 -19.36 23.65
CA VAL A 72 -9.17 -20.70 23.05
C VAL A 72 -8.33 -21.67 23.86
N ARG A 73 -8.66 -22.95 23.72
CA ARG A 73 -7.93 -24.09 24.29
C ARG A 73 -7.54 -25.06 23.18
N ASP A 74 -6.60 -25.94 23.51
CA ASP A 74 -6.19 -27.00 22.59
C ASP A 74 -7.39 -27.91 22.26
N GLY A 75 -7.63 -28.13 20.97
CA GLY A 75 -8.79 -28.89 20.47
C GLY A 75 -10.06 -28.07 20.19
N ASP A 76 -10.10 -26.76 20.49
CA ASP A 76 -11.26 -25.92 20.19
C ASP A 76 -11.38 -25.64 18.67
N GLU A 77 -12.62 -25.57 18.19
CA GLU A 77 -12.94 -25.17 16.82
C GLU A 77 -13.03 -23.63 16.72
N VAL A 78 -12.34 -23.05 15.73
CA VAL A 78 -12.26 -21.60 15.50
C VAL A 78 -12.58 -21.26 14.05
N LYS A 79 -13.15 -20.09 13.81
CA LYS A 79 -13.40 -19.56 12.48
C LYS A 79 -12.33 -18.54 12.09
N ALA A 80 -12.09 -18.39 10.80
CA ALA A 80 -11.21 -17.35 10.27
C ALA A 80 -11.64 -15.97 10.79
N GLY A 81 -10.70 -15.23 11.39
CA GLY A 81 -10.91 -13.92 11.98
C GLY A 81 -11.27 -13.90 13.47
N ASP A 82 -11.57 -15.04 14.08
CA ASP A 82 -11.85 -15.14 15.51
C ASP A 82 -10.63 -14.70 16.33
N VAL A 83 -10.88 -13.95 17.41
CA VAL A 83 -9.81 -13.51 18.34
C VAL A 83 -9.44 -14.68 19.25
N LEU A 84 -8.21 -15.14 19.14
CA LEU A 84 -7.68 -16.29 19.86
C LEU A 84 -7.03 -15.87 21.18
N ILE A 85 -6.17 -14.86 21.10
CA ILE A 85 -5.43 -14.30 22.22
C ILE A 85 -5.45 -12.78 22.10
N ARG A 86 -5.66 -12.11 23.23
CA ARG A 86 -5.49 -10.67 23.35
C ARG A 86 -4.29 -10.38 24.24
N LEU A 87 -3.32 -9.66 23.70
CA LEU A 87 -2.17 -9.19 24.46
C LEU A 87 -2.57 -8.00 25.35
N ASP A 88 -1.69 -7.62 26.29
CA ASP A 88 -1.85 -6.38 27.05
C ASP A 88 -1.71 -5.17 26.12
N GLN A 89 -2.80 -4.42 25.97
CA GLN A 89 -2.87 -3.24 25.13
C GLN A 89 -2.37 -1.96 25.81
N THR A 90 -2.09 -1.97 27.11
CA THR A 90 -1.88 -0.73 27.90
C THR A 90 -0.82 0.19 27.28
N GLN A 91 0.37 -0.35 26.99
CA GLN A 91 1.46 0.44 26.41
C GLN A 91 1.18 0.85 24.97
N THR A 92 0.66 -0.07 24.14
CA THR A 92 0.42 0.20 22.72
C THR A 92 -0.75 1.16 22.51
N ALA A 93 -1.80 1.06 23.33
CA ALA A 93 -2.94 1.98 23.34
C ALA A 93 -2.51 3.37 23.80
N ALA A 94 -1.67 3.47 24.85
CA ALA A 94 -1.11 4.75 25.29
C ALA A 94 -0.26 5.40 24.18
N ASN A 95 0.62 4.64 23.53
CA ASN A 95 1.43 5.14 22.42
C ASN A 95 0.57 5.63 21.25
N ALA A 96 -0.43 4.84 20.83
CA ALA A 96 -1.36 5.25 19.78
C ALA A 96 -2.14 6.50 20.18
N ALA A 97 -2.64 6.57 21.42
CA ALA A 97 -3.37 7.73 21.92
C ALA A 97 -2.53 9.02 21.89
N VAL A 98 -1.26 8.95 22.29
CA VAL A 98 -0.33 10.10 22.23
C VAL A 98 -0.16 10.59 20.79
N VAL A 99 0.13 9.68 19.85
CA VAL A 99 0.35 10.06 18.45
C VAL A 99 -0.92 10.63 17.83
N VAL A 100 -2.07 9.99 18.04
CA VAL A 100 -3.35 10.46 17.51
C VAL A 100 -3.69 11.84 18.08
N LYS A 101 -3.50 12.06 19.39
CA LYS A 101 -3.71 13.37 20.02
C LYS A 101 -2.79 14.44 19.44
N SER A 102 -1.51 14.14 19.23
CA SER A 102 -0.59 15.07 18.59
C SER A 102 -1.01 15.43 17.16
N VAL A 103 -1.56 14.47 16.40
CA VAL A 103 -2.13 14.75 15.07
C VAL A 103 -3.33 15.70 15.17
N ASP A 104 -4.24 15.46 16.12
CA ASP A 104 -5.41 16.32 16.33
C ASP A 104 -5.02 17.75 16.71
N ASP A 105 -4.02 17.91 17.60
CA ASP A 105 -3.46 19.21 17.99
C ASP A 105 -2.86 19.95 16.78
N LEU A 106 -2.11 19.25 15.92
CA LEU A 106 -1.53 19.86 14.72
C LEU A 106 -2.55 20.18 13.64
N LEU A 107 -3.60 19.36 13.47
CA LEU A 107 -4.71 19.67 12.56
C LEU A 107 -5.47 20.92 12.99
N ALA A 108 -5.73 21.07 14.29
CA ALA A 108 -6.37 22.28 14.83
C ALA A 108 -5.48 23.52 14.60
N ARG A 109 -4.17 23.39 14.83
CA ARG A 109 -3.18 24.44 14.59
C ARG A 109 -3.08 24.81 13.13
N GLU A 110 -3.02 23.83 12.23
CA GLU A 110 -2.98 24.05 10.78
C GLU A 110 -4.21 24.86 10.34
N ALA A 111 -5.41 24.46 10.76
CA ALA A 111 -6.64 25.18 10.45
C ALA A 111 -6.61 26.65 10.91
N ARG A 112 -6.09 26.91 12.13
CA ARG A 112 -5.88 28.29 12.60
C ARG A 112 -4.91 29.05 11.71
N LEU A 113 -3.75 28.47 11.41
CA LEU A 113 -2.70 29.11 10.62
C LEU A 113 -3.19 29.40 9.20
N GLU A 114 -3.97 28.52 8.58
CA GLU A 114 -4.60 28.79 7.28
C GLU A 114 -5.57 29.97 7.35
N ALA A 115 -6.42 30.03 8.38
CA ALA A 115 -7.31 31.16 8.60
C ALA A 115 -6.56 32.48 8.82
N GLU A 116 -5.44 32.46 9.56
CA GLU A 116 -4.61 33.65 9.77
C GLU A 116 -3.88 34.10 8.50
N ARG A 117 -3.34 33.16 7.71
CA ARG A 117 -2.66 33.45 6.43
C ARG A 117 -3.60 34.14 5.46
N ASP A 118 -4.81 33.61 5.34
CA ASP A 118 -5.83 34.07 4.39
C ASP A 118 -6.63 35.27 4.94
N ASN A 119 -6.35 35.68 6.19
CA ASN A 119 -7.05 36.73 6.92
C ASN A 119 -8.58 36.54 6.94
N SER A 120 -8.99 35.29 7.17
CA SER A 120 -10.38 34.86 7.29
C SER A 120 -11.00 35.38 8.59
N ASP A 121 -12.33 35.51 8.62
CA ASP A 121 -13.06 35.94 9.83
C ASP A 121 -13.19 34.84 10.89
N GLY A 122 -12.92 33.58 10.54
CA GLY A 122 -13.00 32.45 11.45
C GLY A 122 -12.25 31.23 10.93
N ILE A 123 -12.09 30.25 11.82
CA ILE A 123 -11.39 29.00 11.53
C ILE A 123 -12.36 27.97 10.97
N VAL A 124 -11.98 27.35 9.86
CA VAL A 124 -12.67 26.18 9.29
C VAL A 124 -11.87 24.93 9.63
N PHE A 125 -12.41 24.09 10.51
CA PHE A 125 -11.75 22.85 10.92
C PHE A 125 -12.06 21.70 9.96
N PRO A 126 -11.11 20.77 9.73
CA PRO A 126 -11.32 19.64 8.84
C PRO A 126 -12.38 18.66 9.40
N PRO A 127 -13.17 17.97 8.55
CA PRO A 127 -14.21 17.04 8.98
C PRO A 127 -13.68 15.91 9.87
N SER A 128 -12.48 15.40 9.58
CA SER A 128 -11.81 14.34 10.34
C SER A 128 -11.60 14.72 11.81
N LEU A 129 -11.38 16.00 12.12
CA LEU A 129 -11.25 16.49 13.49
C LEU A 129 -12.62 16.70 14.14
N LEU A 130 -13.62 17.16 13.39
CA LEU A 130 -14.98 17.36 13.89
C LEU A 130 -15.67 16.04 14.25
N ASP A 131 -15.44 14.98 13.48
CA ASP A 131 -15.97 13.65 13.77
C ASP A 131 -15.37 13.09 15.07
N ARG A 132 -14.08 13.35 15.34
CA ARG A 132 -13.42 12.96 16.60
C ARG A 132 -14.01 13.66 17.83
N VAL A 133 -14.48 14.90 17.68
CA VAL A 133 -15.20 15.60 18.77
C VAL A 133 -16.51 14.89 19.10
N ARG A 134 -17.24 14.43 18.08
CA ARG A 134 -18.50 13.68 18.26
C ARG A 134 -18.27 12.35 18.98
N GLU A 135 -17.08 11.77 18.84
CA GLU A 135 -16.65 10.56 19.56
C GLU A 135 -16.22 10.83 21.03
N ASN A 136 -16.45 12.04 21.58
CA ASN A 136 -16.01 12.46 22.92
C ASN A 136 -14.49 12.36 23.12
N SER A 137 -13.71 12.64 22.08
CA SER A 137 -12.25 12.67 22.15
C SER A 137 -11.70 13.98 22.74
N ASP A 138 -10.40 13.98 23.04
CA ASP A 138 -9.65 15.17 23.48
C ASP A 138 -9.57 16.29 22.42
N ALA A 139 -10.02 16.03 21.19
CA ALA A 139 -10.02 16.97 20.07
C ALA A 139 -10.76 18.28 20.36
N ASP A 140 -11.82 18.27 21.19
CA ASP A 140 -12.56 19.48 21.56
C ASP A 140 -11.67 20.49 22.32
N ARG A 141 -10.75 19.98 23.16
CA ARG A 141 -9.79 20.83 23.88
C ARG A 141 -8.83 21.53 22.92
N ALA A 142 -8.35 20.81 21.91
CA ALA A 142 -7.46 21.34 20.88
C ALA A 142 -8.15 22.44 20.07
N ILE A 143 -9.36 22.18 19.57
CA ILE A 143 -10.17 23.16 18.83
C ILE A 143 -10.43 24.40 19.68
N GLY A 144 -10.86 24.22 20.93
CA GLY A 144 -11.16 25.32 21.84
C GLY A 144 -9.93 26.18 22.14
N ALA A 145 -8.76 25.57 22.29
CA ALA A 145 -7.51 26.28 22.50
C ALA A 145 -7.12 27.13 21.28
N GLU A 146 -7.17 26.55 20.08
CA GLU A 146 -6.79 27.24 18.84
C GLU A 146 -7.79 28.36 18.47
N ARG A 147 -9.09 28.17 18.71
CA ARG A 147 -10.10 29.25 18.57
C ARG A 147 -9.80 30.44 19.47
N ARG A 148 -9.51 30.20 20.75
CA ARG A 148 -9.17 31.27 21.71
C ARG A 148 -7.90 32.00 21.28
N LEU A 149 -6.87 31.27 20.85
CA LEU A 149 -5.62 31.86 20.40
C LEU A 149 -5.83 32.73 19.15
N PHE A 150 -6.61 32.26 18.18
CA PHE A 150 -6.95 33.03 16.98
C PHE A 150 -7.61 34.36 17.31
N GLU A 151 -8.65 34.36 18.15
CA GLU A 151 -9.34 35.58 18.54
C GLU A 151 -8.42 36.55 19.29
N LEU A 152 -7.59 36.05 20.21
CA LEU A 152 -6.61 36.87 20.93
C LEU A 152 -5.61 37.53 19.98
N ARG A 153 -5.06 36.78 19.01
CA ARG A 153 -4.11 37.31 18.03
C ARG A 153 -4.77 38.31 17.10
N ARG A 154 -6.00 38.04 16.64
CA ARG A 154 -6.78 38.96 15.81
C ARG A 154 -7.05 40.28 16.54
N LEU A 155 -7.53 40.21 17.79
CA LEU A 155 -7.81 41.39 18.61
C LEU A 155 -6.54 42.22 18.88
N ALA A 156 -5.43 41.56 19.23
CA ALA A 156 -4.16 42.25 19.46
C ALA A 156 -3.68 43.01 18.20
N ARG A 157 -3.75 42.35 17.04
CA ARG A 157 -3.36 42.95 15.75
C ARG A 157 -4.25 44.12 15.37
N GLU A 158 -5.58 43.95 15.45
CA GLU A 158 -6.50 45.05 15.13
C GLU A 158 -6.36 46.21 16.11
N GLY A 159 -6.07 45.94 17.40
CA GLY A 159 -5.74 46.96 18.39
C GLY A 159 -4.49 47.77 18.02
N GLN A 160 -3.41 47.10 17.62
CA GLN A 160 -2.17 47.77 17.15
C GLN A 160 -2.43 48.64 15.92
N LYS A 161 -3.17 48.13 14.93
CA LYS A 161 -3.53 48.91 13.73
C LYS A 161 -4.44 50.09 14.08
N ALA A 162 -5.39 49.92 14.99
CA ALA A 162 -6.27 50.99 15.43
C ALA A 162 -5.48 52.12 16.10
N GLN A 163 -4.51 51.80 16.96
CA GLN A 163 -3.62 52.79 17.58
C GLN A 163 -2.81 53.59 16.54
N LEU A 164 -2.27 52.91 15.52
CA LEU A 164 -1.56 53.57 14.43
C LEU A 164 -2.48 54.44 13.56
N ARG A 165 -3.70 53.97 13.26
CA ARG A 165 -4.70 54.75 12.52
C ARG A 165 -5.11 56.01 13.29
N GLU A 166 -5.30 55.91 14.59
CA GLU A 166 -5.61 57.06 15.46
C GLU A 166 -4.47 58.10 15.43
N ARG A 167 -3.21 57.65 15.54
CA ARG A 167 -2.06 58.55 15.41
C ARG A 167 -1.97 59.21 14.03
N SER A 168 -2.34 58.49 12.98
CA SER A 168 -2.42 59.04 11.62
C SER A 168 -3.51 60.11 11.51
N ALA A 169 -4.69 59.87 12.10
CA ALA A 169 -5.78 60.84 12.15
C ALA A 169 -5.38 62.13 12.86
N GLN A 170 -4.69 62.03 14.00
CA GLN A 170 -4.17 63.21 14.74
C GLN A 170 -3.20 64.05 13.89
N LEU A 171 -2.31 63.40 13.12
CA LEU A 171 -1.42 64.10 12.19
C LEU A 171 -2.16 64.75 11.02
N GLN A 172 -3.26 64.15 10.56
CA GLN A 172 -4.12 64.73 9.53
C GLN A 172 -4.81 65.99 10.04
N ASP A 173 -5.25 66.00 11.30
CA ASP A 173 -5.81 67.19 11.94
C ASP A 173 -4.76 68.31 12.11
N GLU A 174 -3.53 67.97 12.51
CA GLU A 174 -2.41 68.93 12.52
C GLU A 174 -2.14 69.52 11.13
N ILE A 175 -2.13 68.68 10.09
CA ILE A 175 -1.97 69.13 8.69
C ILE A 175 -3.08 70.12 8.32
N ALA A 176 -4.34 69.84 8.65
CA ALA A 176 -5.46 70.74 8.38
C ALA A 176 -5.27 72.08 9.12
N GLY A 177 -4.80 72.05 10.37
CA GLY A 177 -4.47 73.26 11.13
C GLY A 177 -3.37 74.10 10.49
N TYR A 178 -2.27 73.48 10.06
CA TYR A 178 -1.18 74.18 9.37
C TYR A 178 -1.58 74.69 7.99
N GLN A 179 -2.46 73.97 7.27
CA GLN A 179 -3.00 74.43 6.00
C GLN A 179 -3.80 75.72 6.18
N GLY A 180 -4.66 75.80 7.19
CA GLY A 180 -5.39 77.03 7.53
C GLY A 180 -4.45 78.20 7.87
N GLN A 181 -3.39 77.94 8.65
CA GLN A 181 -2.38 78.97 8.96
C GLN A 181 -1.60 79.42 7.71
N THR A 182 -1.26 78.50 6.83
CA THR A 182 -0.57 78.79 5.56
C THR A 182 -1.44 79.66 4.67
N GLU A 183 -2.73 79.36 4.56
CA GLU A 183 -3.69 80.15 3.79
C GLU A 183 -3.87 81.56 4.38
N ALA A 184 -3.93 81.69 5.70
CA ALA A 184 -3.98 82.98 6.38
C ALA A 184 -2.72 83.82 6.12
N LYS A 185 -1.53 83.20 6.22
CA LYS A 185 -0.25 83.86 5.90
C LYS A 185 -0.16 84.27 4.44
N HIS A 186 -0.67 83.45 3.52
CA HIS A 186 -0.72 83.79 2.11
C HIS A 186 -1.58 85.04 1.85
N LYS A 187 -2.76 85.13 2.48
CA LYS A 187 -3.62 86.33 2.41
C LYS A 187 -2.92 87.56 3.00
N GLU A 188 -2.21 87.42 4.11
CA GLU A 188 -1.43 88.50 4.73
C GLU A 188 -0.33 89.01 3.77
N VAL A 189 0.42 88.10 3.14
CA VAL A 189 1.43 88.43 2.11
C VAL A 189 0.81 89.16 0.91
N GLU A 190 -0.35 88.72 0.41
CA GLU A 190 -1.03 89.39 -0.69
C GLU A 190 -1.42 90.83 -0.36
N LEU A 191 -1.92 91.08 0.85
CA LEU A 191 -2.29 92.42 1.31
C LEU A 191 -1.04 93.31 1.43
N VAL A 192 0.01 92.81 2.07
CA VAL A 192 1.28 93.54 2.23
C VAL A 192 1.90 93.85 0.88
N ARG A 193 1.90 92.91 -0.08
CA ARG A 193 2.42 93.14 -1.44
C ARG A 193 1.68 94.26 -2.17
N LYS A 194 0.35 94.35 -2.03
CA LYS A 194 -0.44 95.46 -2.60
C LYS A 194 -0.04 96.82 -2.01
N GLU A 195 0.16 96.89 -0.70
CA GLU A 195 0.64 98.12 -0.05
C GLU A 195 2.06 98.49 -0.53
N LEU A 196 2.91 97.49 -0.66
CA LEU A 196 4.32 97.61 -1.04
C LEU A 196 4.45 98.14 -2.48
N ASP A 197 3.61 97.71 -3.42
CA ASP A 197 3.56 98.25 -4.78
C ASP A 197 3.16 99.74 -4.81
N GLY A 198 2.21 100.13 -3.96
CA GLY A 198 1.86 101.54 -3.75
C GLY A 198 3.02 102.35 -3.17
N LEU A 199 3.70 101.82 -2.15
CA LEU A 199 4.87 102.45 -1.55
C LEU A 199 6.05 102.58 -2.52
N ARG A 200 6.30 101.58 -3.38
CA ARG A 200 7.30 101.66 -4.46
C ARG A 200 7.02 102.83 -5.38
N THR A 201 5.77 102.96 -5.83
CA THR A 201 5.34 104.07 -6.70
C THR A 201 5.53 105.44 -6.02
N LEU A 202 5.23 105.55 -4.73
CA LEU A 202 5.44 106.79 -3.96
C LEU A 202 6.92 107.11 -3.75
N TRP A 203 7.75 106.08 -3.56
CA TRP A 203 9.20 106.25 -3.43
C TRP A 203 9.84 106.70 -4.75
N ASP A 204 9.43 106.15 -5.89
CA ASP A 204 9.90 106.58 -7.21
C ASP A 204 9.61 108.06 -7.47
N LYS A 205 8.50 108.57 -6.93
CA LYS A 205 8.11 109.99 -6.92
C LYS A 205 8.81 110.81 -5.82
N LYS A 206 9.68 110.21 -5.01
CA LYS A 206 10.42 110.79 -3.88
C LYS A 206 9.53 111.35 -2.76
N LEU A 207 8.33 110.77 -2.57
CA LEU A 207 7.33 111.25 -1.60
C LEU A 207 7.39 110.55 -0.23
N ILE A 208 8.22 109.52 -0.07
CA ILE A 208 8.40 108.77 1.18
C ILE A 208 9.89 108.47 1.43
N PRO A 209 10.33 108.20 2.66
CA PRO A 209 11.69 107.77 2.94
C PRO A 209 11.93 106.29 2.59
N LEU A 210 13.12 105.96 2.07
CA LEU A 210 13.54 104.59 1.72
C LEU A 210 13.43 103.60 2.91
N THR A 211 13.62 104.09 4.14
CA THR A 211 13.51 103.26 5.36
C THR A 211 12.12 102.66 5.53
N LYS A 212 11.05 103.37 5.11
CA LYS A 212 9.67 102.88 5.18
C LYS A 212 9.41 101.78 4.14
N LEU A 213 9.95 101.92 2.93
CA LEU A 213 9.88 100.89 1.89
C LEU A 213 10.62 99.62 2.32
N ASN A 214 11.88 99.74 2.76
CA ASN A 214 12.70 98.60 3.21
C ASN A 214 12.12 97.91 4.44
N ALA A 215 11.40 98.63 5.31
CA ALA A 215 10.68 98.01 6.41
C ALA A 215 9.56 97.09 5.90
N MET A 216 8.74 97.56 4.97
CA MET A 216 7.65 96.77 4.40
C MET A 216 8.16 95.59 3.56
N GLU A 217 9.26 95.75 2.82
CA GLU A 217 9.91 94.64 2.11
C GLU A 217 10.42 93.54 3.05
N ARG A 218 11.02 93.91 4.18
CA ARG A 218 11.43 92.94 5.20
C ARG A 218 10.23 92.23 5.84
N ASP A 219 9.13 92.94 6.08
CA ASP A 219 7.91 92.33 6.61
C ASP A 219 7.30 91.33 5.63
N ALA A 220 7.22 91.66 4.33
CA ALA A 220 6.77 90.73 3.30
C ALA A 220 7.65 89.46 3.25
N ALA A 221 8.97 89.63 3.21
CA ALA A 221 9.92 88.50 3.21
C ALA A 221 9.82 87.64 4.47
N ARG A 222 9.58 88.25 5.64
CA ARG A 222 9.36 87.54 6.91
C ARG A 222 8.10 86.68 6.85
N LEU A 223 6.97 87.24 6.39
CA LEU A 223 5.71 86.52 6.27
C LEU A 223 5.78 85.36 5.27
N GLU A 224 6.48 85.54 4.14
CA GLU A 224 6.74 84.48 3.18
C GLU A 224 7.62 83.36 3.77
N GLY A 225 8.61 83.73 4.58
CA GLY A 225 9.43 82.78 5.34
C GLY A 225 8.61 81.96 6.34
N GLU A 226 7.74 82.62 7.12
CA GLU A 226 6.81 81.96 8.05
C GLU A 226 5.88 80.98 7.32
N GLY A 227 5.32 81.36 6.17
CA GLY A 227 4.48 80.47 5.34
C GLY A 227 5.26 79.29 4.76
N SER A 228 6.52 79.49 4.38
CA SER A 228 7.41 78.42 3.91
C SER A 228 7.74 77.44 5.04
N GLN A 229 7.95 77.93 6.26
CA GLN A 229 8.16 77.08 7.43
C GLN A 229 6.94 76.19 7.72
N LEU A 230 5.73 76.76 7.67
CA LEU A 230 4.48 76.00 7.83
C LEU A 230 4.32 74.94 6.73
N SER A 231 4.65 75.29 5.49
CA SER A 231 4.63 74.33 4.36
C SER A 231 5.60 73.17 4.59
N GLY A 232 6.78 73.44 5.17
CA GLY A 232 7.74 72.41 5.59
C GLY A 232 7.17 71.48 6.67
N LEU A 233 6.47 72.02 7.67
CA LEU A 233 5.81 71.22 8.71
C LEU A 233 4.70 70.33 8.13
N ILE A 234 3.90 70.84 7.19
CA ILE A 234 2.89 70.04 6.47
C ILE A 234 3.55 68.88 5.73
N ALA A 235 4.64 69.13 5.01
CA ALA A 235 5.37 68.09 4.30
C ALA A 235 5.94 67.03 5.25
N GLN A 236 6.50 67.45 6.40
CA GLN A 236 7.00 66.54 7.42
C GLN A 236 5.88 65.68 8.03
N ALA A 237 4.74 66.28 8.38
CA ALA A 237 3.59 65.56 8.91
C ALA A 237 3.04 64.54 7.90
N LYS A 238 2.93 64.92 6.61
CA LYS A 238 2.56 64.00 5.53
C LYS A 238 3.54 62.83 5.42
N GLY A 239 4.84 63.09 5.50
CA GLY A 239 5.87 62.05 5.53
C GLY A 239 5.64 61.03 6.64
N LYS A 240 5.36 61.50 7.86
CA LYS A 240 5.04 60.64 9.02
C LYS A 240 3.75 59.84 8.81
N THR A 241 2.70 60.42 8.20
CA THR A 241 1.47 59.66 7.90
C THR A 241 1.71 58.52 6.92
N SER A 242 2.56 58.74 5.90
CA SER A 242 2.96 57.68 4.96
C SER A 242 3.80 56.60 5.63
N GLU A 243 4.70 56.97 6.55
CA GLU A 243 5.47 56.02 7.34
C GLU A 243 4.56 55.13 8.20
N ILE A 244 3.56 55.73 8.87
CA ILE A 244 2.57 54.99 9.66
C ILE A 244 1.75 54.03 8.77
N ALA A 245 1.37 54.47 7.56
CA ALA A 245 0.66 53.60 6.62
C ALA A 245 1.50 52.37 6.22
N LEU A 246 2.81 52.56 5.99
CA LEU A 246 3.73 51.45 5.75
C LEU A 246 3.89 50.54 6.96
N GLN A 247 3.94 51.10 8.19
CA GLN A 247 3.97 50.31 9.42
C GLN A 247 2.71 49.43 9.57
N ILE A 248 1.53 49.94 9.23
CA ILE A 248 0.29 49.15 9.24
C ILE A 248 0.38 47.96 8.26
N ILE A 249 0.92 48.19 7.06
CA ILE A 249 1.11 47.12 6.06
C ILE A 249 2.15 46.10 6.56
N GLN A 250 3.22 46.57 7.20
CA GLN A 250 4.28 45.72 7.75
C GLN A 250 3.72 44.74 8.79
N ILE A 251 2.81 45.18 9.67
CA ILE A 251 2.16 44.31 10.66
C ILE A 251 1.50 43.08 10.00
N ASP A 252 0.82 43.28 8.86
CA ASP A 252 0.19 42.16 8.13
C ASP A 252 1.20 41.28 7.41
N GLN A 253 2.27 41.86 6.87
CA GLN A 253 3.33 41.11 6.20
C GLN A 253 4.13 40.26 7.19
N ASP A 254 4.44 40.80 8.37
CA ASP A 254 5.15 40.09 9.43
C ASP A 254 4.33 38.88 9.90
N LEU A 255 3.02 39.08 10.12
CA LEU A 255 2.12 37.97 10.44
C LEU A 255 2.11 36.89 9.36
N ARG A 256 1.96 37.28 8.09
CA ARG A 256 1.95 36.31 6.97
C ARG A 256 3.27 35.54 6.88
N SER A 257 4.39 36.20 7.14
CA SER A 257 5.72 35.58 7.16
C SER A 257 5.87 34.60 8.33
N GLU A 258 5.44 34.99 9.53
CA GLU A 258 5.44 34.14 10.72
C GLU A 258 4.54 32.91 10.53
N VAL A 259 3.28 33.14 10.16
CA VAL A 259 2.29 32.09 9.88
C VAL A 259 2.75 31.16 8.76
N GLY A 260 3.38 31.69 7.72
CA GLY A 260 3.92 30.89 6.63
C GLY A 260 5.01 29.91 7.10
N LYS A 261 5.91 30.35 7.99
CA LYS A 261 6.94 29.48 8.58
C LYS A 261 6.32 28.41 9.48
N ASP A 262 5.42 28.83 10.36
CA ASP A 262 4.71 27.94 11.28
C ASP A 262 3.88 26.89 10.54
N LEU A 263 3.26 27.26 9.42
CA LEU A 263 2.45 26.36 8.60
C LEU A 263 3.32 25.29 7.93
N ILE A 264 4.49 25.66 7.40
CA ILE A 264 5.44 24.69 6.82
C ILE A 264 5.92 23.71 7.90
N GLU A 265 6.30 24.20 9.08
CA GLU A 265 6.74 23.37 10.19
C GLU A 265 5.62 22.42 10.66
N THR A 266 4.41 22.96 10.81
CA THR A 266 3.22 22.19 11.23
C THR A 266 2.90 21.10 10.23
N ARG A 267 2.89 21.39 8.91
CA ARG A 267 2.62 20.41 7.85
C ARG A 267 3.70 19.32 7.77
N SER A 268 4.95 19.69 7.97
CA SER A 268 6.07 18.73 8.03
C SER A 268 5.87 17.73 9.18
N LYS A 269 5.62 18.24 10.39
CA LYS A 269 5.33 17.42 11.58
C LYS A 269 4.07 16.58 11.42
N LEU A 270 3.02 17.13 10.79
CA LEU A 270 1.78 16.42 10.55
C LEU A 270 2.02 15.24 9.60
N SER A 271 2.80 15.43 8.53
CA SER A 271 3.17 14.37 7.60
C SER A 271 3.95 13.25 8.30
N GLU A 272 4.92 13.60 9.15
CA GLU A 272 5.69 12.64 9.96
C GLU A 272 4.77 11.87 10.95
N LEU A 273 3.89 12.58 11.65
CA LEU A 273 3.00 11.97 12.63
C LEU A 273 1.86 11.17 11.98
N ALA A 274 1.44 11.51 10.76
CA ALA A 274 0.46 10.73 10.01
C ALA A 274 0.98 9.32 9.73
N GLU A 275 2.24 9.19 9.29
CA GLU A 275 2.89 7.89 9.08
C GLU A 275 3.08 7.14 10.41
N ARG A 276 3.54 7.83 11.46
CA ARG A 276 3.65 7.23 12.80
C ARG A 276 2.31 6.78 13.36
N LYS A 277 1.22 7.50 13.07
CA LYS A 277 -0.14 7.14 13.49
C LYS A 277 -0.56 5.84 12.86
N ILE A 278 -0.31 5.65 11.56
CA ILE A 278 -0.60 4.39 10.86
C ILE A 278 0.12 3.22 11.54
N ALA A 279 1.43 3.37 11.80
CA ALA A 279 2.21 2.33 12.46
C ALA A 279 1.74 2.04 13.90
N ALA A 280 1.45 3.07 14.70
CA ALA A 280 1.01 2.91 16.08
C ALA A 280 -0.39 2.29 16.19
N VAL A 281 -1.31 2.66 15.30
CA VAL A 281 -2.66 2.07 15.22
C VAL A 281 -2.59 0.63 14.72
N ASP A 282 -1.75 0.32 13.74
CA ASP A 282 -1.51 -1.05 13.29
C ASP A 282 -0.97 -1.92 14.43
N GLN A 283 0.01 -1.41 15.20
CA GLN A 283 0.53 -2.12 16.37
C GLN A 283 -0.56 -2.37 17.42
N LEU A 284 -1.46 -1.39 17.65
CA LEU A 284 -2.59 -1.56 18.57
C LEU A 284 -3.57 -2.63 18.08
N ASN A 285 -3.88 -2.64 16.79
CA ASN A 285 -4.77 -3.65 16.19
C ASN A 285 -4.18 -5.06 16.26
N ARG A 286 -2.84 -5.19 16.22
CA ARG A 286 -2.13 -6.48 16.32
C ARG A 286 -2.09 -7.09 17.72
N VAL A 287 -2.49 -6.34 18.74
CA VAL A 287 -2.68 -6.87 20.11
C VAL A 287 -3.69 -8.04 20.10
N ASP A 288 -4.69 -7.98 19.21
CA ASP A 288 -5.64 -9.07 18.99
C ASP A 288 -5.07 -10.07 17.97
N ILE A 289 -4.64 -11.22 18.46
CA ILE A 289 -4.15 -12.33 17.63
C ILE A 289 -5.36 -13.12 17.11
N ARG A 290 -5.54 -13.12 15.79
CA ARG A 290 -6.70 -13.72 15.12
C ARG A 290 -6.35 -14.99 14.36
N ALA A 291 -7.35 -15.85 14.18
CA ALA A 291 -7.21 -17.06 13.36
C ALA A 291 -7.07 -16.71 11.87
N PRO A 292 -5.97 -17.12 11.19
CA PRO A 292 -5.81 -16.91 9.74
C PRO A 292 -6.75 -17.77 8.89
N GLN A 293 -7.26 -18.88 9.43
CA GLN A 293 -8.19 -19.78 8.76
C GLN A 293 -9.12 -20.45 9.78
N SER A 294 -10.24 -21.00 9.32
CA SER A 294 -11.11 -21.83 10.16
C SER A 294 -10.51 -23.22 10.35
N GLY A 295 -10.64 -23.80 11.53
CA GLY A 295 -10.10 -25.12 11.85
C GLY A 295 -10.08 -25.38 13.36
N ARG A 296 -9.34 -26.41 13.75
CA ARG A 296 -9.13 -26.78 15.15
C ARG A 296 -7.76 -26.32 15.63
N VAL A 297 -7.73 -25.80 16.85
CA VAL A 297 -6.48 -25.38 17.52
C VAL A 297 -5.69 -26.62 17.94
N HIS A 298 -4.40 -26.61 17.67
CA HIS A 298 -3.46 -27.68 18.02
C HIS A 298 -2.13 -27.07 18.51
N GLU A 299 -1.44 -27.72 19.44
CA GLU A 299 -0.13 -27.28 19.97
C GLU A 299 -0.15 -25.84 20.53
N LEU A 300 -1.15 -25.51 21.36
CA LEU A 300 -1.17 -24.24 22.08
C LEU A 300 0.03 -24.16 23.05
N SER A 301 0.94 -23.20 22.86
CA SER A 301 2.12 -23.04 23.72
C SER A 301 1.83 -22.26 25.00
N VAL A 302 0.86 -21.34 24.96
CA VAL A 302 0.50 -20.49 26.11
C VAL A 302 -0.74 -20.99 26.81
N HIS A 303 -0.60 -21.31 28.10
CA HIS A 303 -1.65 -21.94 28.90
C HIS A 303 -2.23 -21.03 30.00
N THR A 304 -1.63 -19.86 30.23
CA THR A 304 -1.99 -18.98 31.35
C THR A 304 -2.06 -17.51 30.92
N VAL A 305 -3.00 -16.78 31.51
CA VAL A 305 -3.04 -15.31 31.46
C VAL A 305 -1.84 -14.78 32.26
N GLY A 306 -1.16 -13.76 31.73
CA GLY A 306 0.11 -13.23 32.24
C GLY A 306 1.36 -13.92 31.69
N GLY A 307 1.20 -14.98 30.88
CA GLY A 307 2.30 -15.59 30.13
C GLY A 307 2.91 -14.60 29.13
N VAL A 308 4.22 -14.71 28.88
CA VAL A 308 4.96 -13.86 27.95
C VAL A 308 5.22 -14.62 26.66
N ILE A 309 4.87 -14.02 25.53
CA ILE A 309 5.15 -14.53 24.19
C ILE A 309 6.36 -13.78 23.63
N ALA A 310 7.37 -14.51 23.15
CA ALA A 310 8.53 -13.92 22.51
C ALA A 310 8.25 -13.49 21.05
N PRO A 311 9.00 -12.53 20.49
CA PRO A 311 8.90 -12.14 19.09
C PRO A 311 9.06 -13.32 18.13
N GLY A 312 8.07 -13.56 17.27
CA GLY A 312 8.08 -14.63 16.28
C GLY A 312 7.86 -16.04 16.83
N GLU A 313 7.57 -16.17 18.13
CA GLU A 313 7.30 -17.46 18.76
C GLU A 313 6.03 -18.10 18.17
N GLN A 314 6.09 -19.42 17.94
CA GLN A 314 4.91 -20.21 17.55
C GLN A 314 3.96 -20.34 18.73
N ILE A 315 2.78 -19.74 18.57
CA ILE A 315 1.75 -19.71 19.62
C ILE A 315 0.87 -20.96 19.52
N MET A 316 0.42 -21.28 18.32
CA MET A 316 -0.41 -22.46 18.04
C MET A 316 -0.44 -22.79 16.55
N LEU A 317 -0.99 -23.95 16.25
CA LEU A 317 -1.31 -24.43 14.91
C LEU A 317 -2.83 -24.44 14.72
N ILE A 318 -3.29 -24.04 13.55
CA ILE A 318 -4.70 -24.23 13.15
C ILE A 318 -4.76 -25.25 12.03
N VAL A 319 -5.38 -26.38 12.34
CA VAL A 319 -5.59 -27.52 11.43
C VAL A 319 -7.01 -27.44 10.86
N PRO A 320 -7.22 -27.23 9.56
CA PRO A 320 -8.56 -27.17 8.99
C PRO A 320 -9.33 -28.48 9.17
N GLU A 321 -10.64 -28.40 9.46
CA GLU A 321 -11.48 -29.59 9.61
C GLU A 321 -12.04 -30.08 8.27
N ALA A 322 -12.14 -29.19 7.28
CA ALA A 322 -12.75 -29.44 5.98
C ALA A 322 -11.69 -29.46 4.88
N ASP A 323 -10.85 -30.48 4.90
CA ASP A 323 -9.84 -30.64 3.87
C ASP A 323 -10.35 -31.47 2.71
N ALA A 324 -10.25 -30.89 1.51
CA ALA A 324 -10.15 -31.70 0.31
C ALA A 324 -8.98 -32.66 0.52
N LEU A 325 -9.26 -33.95 0.45
CA LEU A 325 -8.21 -34.96 0.56
C LEU A 325 -7.48 -35.01 -0.78
N ALA A 326 -6.16 -34.85 -0.73
CA ALA A 326 -5.27 -35.05 -1.85
C ALA A 326 -4.44 -36.31 -1.63
N VAL A 327 -3.83 -36.82 -2.69
CA VAL A 327 -2.91 -37.94 -2.60
C VAL A 327 -1.54 -37.47 -3.06
N ASP A 328 -0.55 -37.60 -2.18
CA ASP A 328 0.86 -37.38 -2.52
C ASP A 328 1.46 -38.73 -2.93
N VAL A 329 1.90 -38.83 -4.17
CA VAL A 329 2.44 -40.04 -4.79
C VAL A 329 3.91 -39.88 -5.07
N LYS A 330 4.68 -40.93 -4.83
CA LYS A 330 6.09 -41.04 -5.23
C LYS A 330 6.19 -41.84 -6.52
N PHE A 331 6.79 -41.24 -7.54
CA PHE A 331 7.12 -41.89 -8.81
C PHE A 331 8.63 -42.13 -8.94
N ALA A 332 9.00 -43.25 -9.54
CA ALA A 332 10.39 -43.56 -9.84
C ALA A 332 10.92 -42.60 -10.94
N PRO A 333 12.20 -42.20 -10.90
CA PRO A 333 12.80 -41.30 -11.89
C PRO A 333 12.67 -41.78 -13.34
N GLN A 334 12.63 -43.11 -13.55
CA GLN A 334 12.47 -43.71 -14.88
C GLN A 334 11.07 -43.52 -15.48
N ASP A 335 10.05 -43.26 -14.65
CA ASP A 335 8.66 -43.20 -15.07
C ASP A 335 8.14 -41.75 -15.20
N ILE A 336 8.92 -40.75 -14.79
CA ILE A 336 8.51 -39.34 -14.75
C ILE A 336 8.15 -38.75 -16.12
N ASP A 337 8.80 -39.19 -17.20
CA ASP A 337 8.52 -38.74 -18.58
C ASP A 337 7.08 -39.05 -19.02
N GLN A 338 6.43 -40.01 -18.36
CA GLN A 338 5.07 -40.45 -18.68
C GLN A 338 3.99 -39.74 -17.85
N VAL A 339 4.38 -39.03 -16.78
CA VAL A 339 3.48 -38.38 -15.82
C VAL A 339 3.33 -36.91 -16.18
N ARG A 340 2.10 -36.45 -16.44
CA ARG A 340 1.82 -35.04 -16.77
C ARG A 340 0.65 -34.48 -15.97
N VAL A 341 0.75 -33.19 -15.65
CA VAL A 341 -0.34 -32.43 -15.02
C VAL A 341 -1.60 -32.52 -15.88
N GLY A 342 -2.75 -32.76 -15.24
CA GLY A 342 -4.07 -32.93 -15.86
C GLY A 342 -4.43 -34.36 -16.29
N GLN A 343 -3.51 -35.32 -16.23
CA GLN A 343 -3.83 -36.73 -16.52
C GLN A 343 -4.75 -37.32 -15.46
N THR A 344 -5.64 -38.23 -15.88
CA THR A 344 -6.49 -39.00 -14.99
C THR A 344 -5.71 -40.19 -14.42
N ALA A 345 -5.73 -40.32 -13.10
CA ALA A 345 -5.10 -41.40 -12.36
C ALA A 345 -6.17 -42.18 -11.59
N ALA A 346 -6.14 -43.51 -11.70
CA ALA A 346 -7.00 -44.38 -10.91
C ALA A 346 -6.33 -44.65 -9.55
N LEU A 347 -7.01 -44.27 -8.48
CA LEU A 347 -6.56 -44.40 -7.10
C LEU A 347 -7.16 -45.68 -6.49
N ARG A 348 -6.30 -46.56 -6.01
CA ARG A 348 -6.68 -47.80 -5.34
C ARG A 348 -6.18 -47.80 -3.90
N PHE A 349 -7.09 -47.59 -2.97
CA PHE A 349 -6.80 -47.56 -1.54
C PHE A 349 -6.54 -48.99 -1.03
N THR A 350 -5.30 -49.30 -0.68
CA THR A 350 -4.90 -50.64 -0.24
C THR A 350 -5.44 -50.99 1.15
N ALA A 351 -5.86 -49.99 1.91
CA ALA A 351 -6.50 -50.16 3.22
C ALA A 351 -7.95 -50.69 3.14
N PHE A 352 -8.60 -50.64 1.96
CA PHE A 352 -9.96 -51.15 1.78
C PHE A 352 -9.99 -52.48 1.01
N ASN A 353 -11.09 -53.21 1.13
CA ASN A 353 -11.26 -54.50 0.44
C ASN A 353 -11.39 -54.28 -1.08
N GLN A 354 -10.41 -54.78 -1.84
CA GLN A 354 -10.27 -54.58 -3.28
C GLN A 354 -11.42 -55.18 -4.11
N LYS A 355 -12.22 -56.10 -3.54
CA LYS A 355 -13.37 -56.70 -4.25
C LYS A 355 -14.65 -55.87 -4.16
N THR A 356 -14.76 -55.01 -3.15
CA THR A 356 -15.98 -54.24 -2.85
C THR A 356 -15.80 -52.74 -3.03
N THR A 357 -14.55 -52.27 -3.05
CA THR A 357 -14.23 -50.84 -3.14
C THR A 357 -13.91 -50.46 -4.58
N PRO A 358 -14.65 -49.52 -5.20
CA PRO A 358 -14.36 -49.07 -6.55
C PRO A 358 -13.05 -48.28 -6.61
N GLU A 359 -12.38 -48.32 -7.77
CA GLU A 359 -11.27 -47.42 -8.08
C GLU A 359 -11.80 -45.98 -8.20
N ILE A 360 -11.06 -45.03 -7.64
CA ILE A 360 -11.44 -43.62 -7.59
C ILE A 360 -10.61 -42.84 -8.59
N ASP A 361 -11.26 -42.11 -9.49
CA ASP A 361 -10.56 -41.30 -10.46
C ASP A 361 -10.11 -39.96 -9.84
N GLY A 362 -8.81 -39.72 -9.87
CA GLY A 362 -8.18 -38.45 -9.51
C GLY A 362 -7.53 -37.77 -10.71
N ALA A 363 -7.24 -36.48 -10.59
CA ALA A 363 -6.49 -35.73 -11.61
C ALA A 363 -5.15 -35.26 -11.02
N ILE A 364 -4.08 -35.40 -11.79
CA ILE A 364 -2.75 -34.93 -11.36
C ILE A 364 -2.76 -33.41 -11.38
N ALA A 365 -2.69 -32.80 -10.20
CA ALA A 365 -2.69 -31.35 -10.04
C ALA A 365 -1.27 -30.78 -10.16
N MET A 366 -0.28 -31.48 -9.63
CA MET A 366 1.10 -31.02 -9.60
C MET A 366 2.08 -32.19 -9.72
N VAL A 367 3.22 -31.95 -10.38
CA VAL A 367 4.37 -32.87 -10.41
C VAL A 367 5.61 -32.04 -10.05
N SER A 368 6.45 -32.53 -9.14
CA SER A 368 7.68 -31.84 -8.74
C SER A 368 8.62 -31.73 -9.93
N ALA A 369 9.22 -30.56 -10.13
CA ALA A 369 10.18 -30.32 -11.20
C ALA A 369 11.55 -30.99 -10.91
N ASP A 370 11.81 -31.27 -9.63
CA ASP A 370 13.03 -31.87 -9.13
C ASP A 370 12.79 -33.23 -8.46
N SER A 371 13.83 -34.07 -8.50
CA SER A 371 13.86 -35.34 -7.79
C SER A 371 14.28 -35.10 -6.34
N THR A 372 13.48 -35.53 -5.38
CA THR A 372 13.83 -35.54 -3.96
C THR A 372 14.43 -36.90 -3.58
N GLN A 373 15.44 -36.91 -2.70
CA GLN A 373 15.99 -38.15 -2.15
C GLN A 373 15.29 -38.52 -0.84
N ASP A 374 14.93 -39.79 -0.66
CA ASP A 374 14.33 -40.26 0.60
C ASP A 374 15.42 -40.33 1.69
N PRO A 375 15.28 -39.61 2.83
CA PRO A 375 16.28 -39.59 3.88
C PRO A 375 16.56 -40.97 4.50
N LYS A 376 15.62 -41.92 4.38
CA LYS A 376 15.74 -43.26 5.00
C LYS A 376 16.32 -44.29 4.05
N THR A 377 16.00 -44.23 2.77
CA THR A 377 16.35 -45.27 1.79
C THR A 377 17.38 -44.81 0.75
N GLY A 378 17.67 -43.51 0.67
CA GLY A 378 18.58 -42.95 -0.33
C GLY A 378 18.06 -43.00 -1.77
N ALA A 379 16.84 -43.51 -1.99
CA ALA A 379 16.23 -43.58 -3.32
C ALA A 379 15.72 -42.20 -3.77
N SER A 380 16.03 -41.85 -5.00
CA SER A 380 15.52 -40.65 -5.67
C SER A 380 14.09 -40.87 -6.17
N PHE A 381 13.18 -39.94 -5.91
CA PHE A 381 11.79 -40.00 -6.37
C PHE A 381 11.25 -38.61 -6.73
N TYR A 382 10.28 -38.59 -7.64
CA TYR A 382 9.49 -37.40 -7.95
C TYR A 382 8.17 -37.45 -7.18
N LYS A 383 7.74 -36.29 -6.67
CA LYS A 383 6.46 -36.16 -5.97
C LYS A 383 5.41 -35.68 -6.94
N ALA A 384 4.25 -36.32 -6.96
CA ALA A 384 3.09 -35.81 -7.66
C ALA A 384 1.91 -35.70 -6.70
N ARG A 385 1.14 -34.64 -6.83
CA ARG A 385 -0.10 -34.43 -6.08
C ARG A 385 -1.29 -34.68 -6.97
N ILE A 386 -2.22 -35.50 -6.46
CA ILE A 386 -3.43 -35.90 -7.16
C ILE A 386 -4.63 -35.42 -6.35
N GLU A 387 -5.46 -34.61 -7.00
CA GLU A 387 -6.71 -34.12 -6.44
C GLU A 387 -7.85 -35.07 -6.79
N MET A 388 -8.70 -35.37 -5.82
CA MET A 388 -9.90 -36.17 -6.00
C MET A 388 -11.12 -35.26 -6.13
N LYS A 389 -11.98 -35.53 -7.12
CA LYS A 389 -13.24 -34.79 -7.25
C LYS A 389 -14.22 -35.26 -6.16
N ALA A 390 -14.95 -34.32 -5.56
CA ALA A 390 -15.94 -34.62 -4.50
C ALA A 390 -16.99 -35.67 -4.91
N LYS A 391 -17.34 -35.73 -6.20
CA LYS A 391 -18.26 -36.73 -6.77
C LYS A 391 -17.70 -38.15 -6.72
N GLU A 392 -16.39 -38.31 -6.94
CA GLU A 392 -15.71 -39.60 -6.88
C GLU A 392 -15.50 -40.04 -5.43
N LEU A 393 -15.23 -39.08 -4.53
CA LEU A 393 -15.16 -39.34 -3.08
C LEU A 393 -16.46 -39.93 -2.53
N ALA A 394 -17.62 -39.46 -3.03
CA ALA A 394 -18.93 -39.98 -2.62
C ALA A 394 -19.18 -41.44 -3.05
N ARG A 395 -18.44 -41.97 -4.04
CA ARG A 395 -18.57 -43.38 -4.49
C ARG A 395 -17.94 -44.38 -3.53
N LEU A 396 -17.11 -43.92 -2.59
CA LEU A 396 -16.53 -44.74 -1.52
C LEU A 396 -17.56 -45.12 -0.44
N GLY A 397 -18.76 -44.53 -0.46
CA GLY A 397 -19.85 -44.87 0.47
C GLY A 397 -19.48 -44.59 1.93
N PRO A 398 -19.71 -45.53 2.87
CA PRO A 398 -19.42 -45.32 4.31
C PRO A 398 -17.92 -45.38 4.66
N ALA A 399 -17.03 -45.68 3.70
CA ALA A 399 -15.61 -45.78 3.94
C ALA A 399 -14.97 -44.38 4.06
N LYS A 400 -14.68 -43.96 5.30
CA LYS A 400 -14.07 -42.66 5.58
C LYS A 400 -12.56 -42.71 5.33
N LEU A 401 -12.08 -41.93 4.36
CA LEU A 401 -10.65 -41.72 4.14
C LEU A 401 -10.07 -40.89 5.28
N THR A 402 -8.88 -41.27 5.74
CA THR A 402 -8.12 -40.56 6.77
C THR A 402 -6.73 -40.19 6.25
N PRO A 403 -6.17 -39.04 6.63
CA PRO A 403 -4.78 -38.71 6.32
C PRO A 403 -3.83 -39.80 6.79
N GLY A 404 -2.80 -40.10 5.99
CA GLY A 404 -1.81 -41.16 6.23
C GLY A 404 -2.16 -42.52 5.64
N MET A 405 -3.32 -42.69 5.00
CA MET A 405 -3.71 -43.95 4.37
C MET A 405 -2.89 -44.26 3.10
N PRO A 406 -2.35 -45.47 2.93
CA PRO A 406 -1.61 -45.85 1.73
C PRO A 406 -2.54 -46.05 0.53
N VAL A 407 -2.09 -45.63 -0.64
CA VAL A 407 -2.85 -45.70 -1.90
C VAL A 407 -1.91 -46.00 -3.06
N ASP A 408 -2.30 -46.98 -3.88
CA ASP A 408 -1.64 -47.25 -5.15
C ASP A 408 -2.29 -46.39 -6.24
N VAL A 409 -1.46 -45.74 -7.05
CA VAL A 409 -1.92 -44.83 -8.09
C VAL A 409 -1.52 -45.39 -9.44
N PHE A 410 -2.52 -45.57 -10.31
CA PHE A 410 -2.35 -46.07 -11.66
C PHE A 410 -2.59 -44.95 -12.66
N ILE A 411 -1.54 -44.54 -13.36
CA ILE A 411 -1.65 -43.57 -14.45
C ILE A 411 -1.71 -44.32 -15.76
N LYS A 412 -2.78 -44.10 -16.54
CA LYS A 412 -2.92 -44.65 -17.89
C LYS A 412 -1.94 -43.93 -18.82
N THR A 413 -0.99 -44.67 -19.38
CA THR A 413 -0.01 -44.10 -20.32
C THR A 413 -0.61 -44.01 -21.73
N PRO A 414 -0.11 -43.11 -22.59
CA PRO A 414 -0.56 -43.02 -23.98
C PRO A 414 -0.39 -44.36 -24.70
N GLU A 415 -1.42 -44.74 -25.46
CA GLU A 415 -1.46 -45.99 -26.22
C GLU A 415 -0.25 -46.10 -27.16
N ARG A 416 0.54 -47.17 -27.02
CA ARG A 416 1.65 -47.48 -27.91
C ARG A 416 1.36 -48.74 -28.70
N THR A 417 1.85 -48.80 -29.93
CA THR A 417 1.72 -50.00 -30.76
C THR A 417 2.73 -51.06 -30.33
N ALA A 418 2.40 -52.34 -30.49
CA ALA A 418 3.34 -53.44 -30.17
C ALA A 418 4.67 -53.29 -30.93
N LEU A 419 4.63 -52.78 -32.16
CA LEU A 419 5.81 -52.47 -32.96
C LEU A 419 6.70 -51.41 -32.30
N SER A 420 6.11 -50.36 -31.70
CA SER A 420 6.85 -49.29 -31.01
C SER A 420 7.61 -49.80 -29.79
N TYR A 421 7.06 -50.77 -29.04
CA TYR A 421 7.77 -51.38 -27.91
C TYR A 421 9.00 -52.19 -28.34
N LEU A 422 8.95 -52.85 -29.50
CA LEU A 422 10.05 -53.66 -30.01
C LEU A 422 11.17 -52.82 -30.64
N THR A 423 10.83 -51.72 -31.32
CA THR A 423 11.78 -50.92 -32.10
C THR A 423 12.39 -49.74 -31.32
N LYS A 424 11.70 -49.21 -30.31
CA LYS A 424 12.19 -48.06 -29.52
C LYS A 424 13.56 -48.28 -28.84
N PRO A 425 13.87 -49.43 -28.20
CA PRO A 425 15.18 -49.63 -27.57
C PRO A 425 16.34 -49.58 -28.57
N LEU A 426 16.12 -50.10 -29.79
CA LEU A 426 17.09 -50.09 -30.88
C LEU A 426 17.30 -48.67 -31.41
N TRP A 427 16.21 -47.90 -31.52
CA TRP A 427 16.27 -46.50 -31.96
C TRP A 427 16.93 -45.59 -30.92
N ASP A 428 16.58 -45.74 -29.63
CA ASP A 428 17.15 -44.96 -28.52
C ASP A 428 18.64 -45.27 -28.28
N GLN A 429 19.10 -46.49 -28.64
CA GLN A 429 20.52 -46.84 -28.67
C GLN A 429 21.23 -46.27 -29.90
N ALA A 430 20.58 -46.28 -31.08
CA ALA A 430 21.13 -45.67 -32.29
C ALA A 430 21.28 -44.14 -32.15
N GLU A 431 20.31 -43.46 -31.54
CA GLU A 431 20.40 -42.03 -31.23
C GLU A 431 21.48 -41.71 -30.18
N ARG A 432 21.65 -42.57 -29.15
CA ARG A 432 22.75 -42.42 -28.17
C ARG A 432 24.11 -42.58 -28.83
N ALA A 433 24.27 -43.57 -29.71
CA ALA A 433 25.51 -43.78 -30.46
C ALA A 433 25.80 -42.66 -31.48
N MET A 434 24.77 -41.98 -32.00
CA MET A 434 24.94 -40.82 -32.90
C MET A 434 25.15 -39.48 -32.18
N LYS A 435 24.85 -39.37 -30.88
CA LYS A 435 25.11 -38.17 -30.06
C LYS A 435 26.47 -38.19 -29.35
N GLU A 436 27.20 -39.30 -29.38
CA GLU A 436 28.61 -39.33 -29.01
C GLU A 436 29.49 -38.88 -30.19
N ARG A 437 29.50 -37.57 -30.44
CA ARG A 437 30.62 -36.84 -31.04
C ARG A 437 30.67 -35.41 -30.52
#